data_AF-A0A7Y3L1I6-F1
#
_entry.id   AF-A0A7Y3L1I6-F1
#
_cell.length_a   1.000
_cell.length_b   1.000
_cell.length_c   1.000
_cell.angle_alpha   90.00
_cell.angle_beta   90.00
_cell.angle_gamma   90.00
#
_symmetry.space_group_name_H-M   'P 1'
#
loop_
_entity.id
_entity.type
_entity.pdbx_description
1 polymer ?
#
loop_
_entity_poly.entity_id
_entity_poly.type
_entity_poly.pdbx_seq_one_letter_code
_entity_poly.pdbx_strand_id
1 'polypeptide(L)'
;MDSLHVGAYNRFAHAAATQVISSPGTMYNPLFLFGVPGTGKSHLLHALAHALSNETNGVGVFVTTGPRLSRAVNAALAAKNTASIDKLAADAKALLIDDIHLMSVSDLNKNALANVFKSFFDRKLQVVLTSGYPPRALAALEESLKFSFSKGWSVDLKVPGPAAQKDLISAAADRSGTEFGADEIGLLHEKLSQWGYQELSQWLHRFAQLKKQREAAAQPALLADMLPLIYEPVLAGGGSAPQAGAPFQPPPVAVGAVSLAVIVPKDQLGLSTFVAGRFHEVGAKNSMRQSYRHALWESYDAQQPFGAPFMIGDLCERAAVTHVLVLGPSPESALGPRATEFAHAVRHILENLGMEMGWIPFSGATIDANYLNAHLDFIAAPARTA
;
A
#
# COMPACT_ATOMS: atom_id res chain seq x y z
N MET A 1 13.30 -4.67 -16.61
CA MET A 1 12.53 -5.90 -16.89
C MET A 1 13.22 -7.13 -16.33
N ASP A 2 14.55 -7.14 -16.23
CA ASP A 2 15.35 -8.29 -15.80
C ASP A 2 15.11 -8.77 -14.36
N SER A 3 14.49 -7.95 -13.49
CA SER A 3 14.11 -8.33 -12.13
C SER A 3 12.79 -9.13 -12.04
N LEU A 4 11.99 -9.16 -13.11
CA LEU A 4 10.69 -9.84 -13.10
C LEU A 4 10.87 -11.34 -13.37
N HIS A 5 10.51 -12.18 -12.39
CA HIS A 5 10.48 -13.63 -12.58
C HIS A 5 9.33 -13.98 -13.53
N VAL A 6 9.66 -14.47 -14.72
CA VAL A 6 8.69 -14.84 -15.75
C VAL A 6 8.30 -16.31 -15.62
N GLY A 7 7.00 -16.56 -15.52
CA GLY A 7 6.42 -17.90 -15.52
C GLY A 7 5.10 -17.93 -16.26
N ALA A 8 4.43 -19.10 -16.28
CA ALA A 8 3.15 -19.25 -16.96
C ALA A 8 2.08 -18.26 -16.45
N TYR A 9 2.19 -17.81 -15.19
CA TYR A 9 1.26 -16.92 -14.50
C TYR A 9 1.34 -15.45 -14.93
N ASN A 10 2.44 -15.01 -15.55
CA ASN A 10 2.65 -13.63 -15.99
C ASN A 10 3.27 -13.50 -17.39
N ARG A 11 3.49 -14.60 -18.14
CA ARG A 11 4.12 -14.58 -19.47
C ARG A 11 3.43 -13.65 -20.46
N PHE A 12 2.10 -13.65 -20.50
CA PHE A 12 1.35 -12.74 -21.38
C PHE A 12 1.51 -11.27 -20.96
N ALA A 13 1.56 -11.00 -19.66
CA ALA A 13 1.75 -9.65 -19.14
C ALA A 13 3.17 -9.15 -19.48
N HIS A 14 4.18 -10.02 -19.33
CA HIS A 14 5.56 -9.73 -19.73
C HIS A 14 5.69 -9.48 -21.24
N ALA A 15 5.06 -10.31 -22.08
CA ALA A 15 5.07 -10.13 -23.53
C ALA A 15 4.38 -8.81 -23.95
N ALA A 16 3.23 -8.50 -23.36
CA ALA A 16 2.53 -7.23 -23.60
C ALA A 16 3.38 -6.03 -23.16
N ALA A 17 4.03 -6.12 -22.00
CA ALA A 17 4.92 -5.09 -21.49
C ALA A 17 6.14 -4.88 -22.41
N THR A 18 6.74 -5.96 -22.90
CA THR A 18 7.85 -5.90 -23.87
C THR A 18 7.43 -5.19 -25.16
N GLN A 19 6.24 -5.51 -25.67
CA GLN A 19 5.71 -4.84 -26.87
C GLN A 19 5.43 -3.35 -26.64
N VAL A 20 4.92 -2.98 -25.46
CA VAL A 20 4.71 -1.58 -25.08
C VAL A 20 6.03 -0.81 -25.01
N ILE A 21 7.10 -1.44 -24.54
CA ILE A 21 8.44 -0.82 -24.51
C ILE A 21 8.97 -0.61 -25.94
N SER A 22 8.90 -1.63 -26.78
CA SER A 22 9.43 -1.57 -28.15
C SER A 22 8.63 -0.65 -29.08
N SER A 23 7.32 -0.48 -28.85
CA SER A 23 6.47 0.38 -29.68
C SER A 23 5.36 1.05 -28.85
N PRO A 24 5.72 2.05 -28.02
CA PRO A 24 4.77 2.72 -27.12
C PRO A 24 3.63 3.40 -27.89
N GLY A 25 2.41 3.30 -27.38
CA GLY A 25 1.23 3.98 -27.91
C GLY A 25 0.58 3.31 -29.12
N THR A 26 1.08 2.15 -29.54
CA THR A 26 0.63 1.43 -30.75
C THR A 26 -0.41 0.34 -30.44
N MET A 27 -0.02 -0.94 -30.47
CA MET A 27 -0.92 -2.10 -30.44
C MET A 27 -1.67 -2.25 -29.10
N TYR A 28 -1.01 -1.94 -27.97
CA TYR A 28 -1.55 -2.17 -26.63
C TYR A 28 -1.79 -0.85 -25.90
N ASN A 29 -2.76 -0.06 -26.37
CA ASN A 29 -3.09 1.24 -25.80
C ASN A 29 -4.61 1.40 -25.54
N PRO A 30 -5.07 1.40 -24.27
CA PRO A 30 -4.27 1.18 -23.06
C PRO A 30 -3.80 -0.27 -22.90
N LEU A 31 -2.68 -0.48 -22.19
CA LEU A 31 -2.36 -1.78 -21.59
C LEU A 31 -3.02 -1.84 -20.21
N PHE A 32 -3.95 -2.77 -20.01
CA PHE A 32 -4.71 -2.91 -18.76
C PHE A 32 -4.31 -4.19 -18.03
N LEU A 33 -3.68 -4.07 -16.87
CA LEU A 33 -3.18 -5.17 -16.05
C LEU A 33 -4.10 -5.37 -14.85
N PHE A 34 -4.73 -6.53 -14.70
CA PHE A 34 -5.62 -6.78 -13.58
C PHE A 34 -5.40 -8.13 -12.92
N GLY A 35 -5.88 -8.26 -11.69
CA GLY A 35 -5.74 -9.48 -10.89
C GLY A 35 -5.78 -9.17 -9.41
N VAL A 36 -5.89 -10.22 -8.59
CA VAL A 36 -5.94 -10.09 -7.12
C VAL A 36 -4.69 -9.40 -6.57
N PRO A 37 -4.73 -8.81 -5.37
CA PRO A 37 -3.53 -8.25 -4.73
C PRO A 37 -2.41 -9.30 -4.62
N GLY A 38 -1.15 -8.86 -4.71
CA GLY A 38 0.02 -9.75 -4.66
C GLY A 38 0.41 -10.45 -5.98
N THR A 39 -0.30 -10.25 -7.09
CA THR A 39 0.06 -10.84 -8.40
C THR A 39 1.18 -10.12 -9.15
N GLY A 40 1.71 -9.02 -8.60
CA GLY A 40 2.83 -8.27 -9.20
C GLY A 40 2.44 -7.14 -10.16
N LYS A 41 1.18 -6.68 -10.14
CA LYS A 41 0.67 -5.58 -11.00
C LYS A 41 1.51 -4.30 -10.91
N SER A 42 1.66 -3.77 -9.69
CA SER A 42 2.43 -2.55 -9.42
C SER A 42 3.89 -2.73 -9.80
N HIS A 43 4.48 -3.89 -9.46
CA HIS A 43 5.87 -4.18 -9.81
C HIS A 43 6.08 -4.20 -11.33
N LEU A 44 5.17 -4.80 -12.10
CA LEU A 44 5.22 -4.79 -13.55
C LEU A 44 5.02 -3.38 -14.14
N LEU A 45 4.08 -2.59 -13.59
CA LEU A 45 3.88 -1.20 -14.02
C LEU A 45 5.13 -0.34 -13.79
N HIS A 46 5.78 -0.46 -12.64
CA HIS A 46 7.02 0.26 -12.35
C HIS A 46 8.20 -0.22 -13.19
N ALA A 47 8.33 -1.53 -13.42
CA ALA A 47 9.35 -2.07 -14.31
C ALA A 47 9.19 -1.57 -15.76
N LEU A 48 7.94 -1.45 -16.22
CA LEU A 48 7.59 -0.88 -17.52
C LEU A 48 7.88 0.63 -17.54
N ALA A 49 7.56 1.36 -16.47
CA ALA A 49 7.88 2.79 -16.36
C ALA A 49 9.37 3.06 -16.50
N HIS A 50 10.20 2.30 -15.77
CA HIS A 50 11.65 2.41 -15.81
C HIS A 50 12.20 2.10 -17.21
N ALA A 51 11.73 1.01 -17.81
CA ALA A 51 12.15 0.64 -19.17
C ALA A 51 11.75 1.71 -20.21
N LEU A 52 10.52 2.22 -20.16
CA LEU A 52 10.09 3.33 -21.04
C LEU A 52 10.89 4.61 -20.81
N SER A 53 11.30 4.89 -19.57
CA SER A 53 12.09 6.07 -19.25
C SER A 53 13.49 6.00 -19.88
N ASN A 54 14.10 4.81 -19.89
CA ASN A 54 15.39 4.58 -20.53
C ASN A 54 15.32 4.76 -22.06
N GLU A 55 14.27 4.26 -22.69
CA GLU A 55 14.05 4.41 -24.15
C GLU A 55 13.73 5.86 -24.57
N THR A 56 13.21 6.68 -23.65
CA THR A 56 12.77 8.07 -23.92
C THR A 56 13.79 9.13 -23.48
N ASN A 57 15.05 8.76 -23.22
CA ASN A 57 16.09 9.66 -22.69
C ASN A 57 15.62 10.41 -21.41
N GLY A 58 14.82 9.76 -20.57
CA GLY A 58 14.31 10.31 -19.31
C GLY A 58 13.13 11.28 -19.44
N VAL A 59 12.70 11.66 -20.66
CA VAL A 59 11.69 12.72 -20.85
C VAL A 59 10.30 12.12 -21.06
N GLY A 60 9.55 11.99 -19.96
CA GLY A 60 8.08 12.09 -20.01
C GLY A 60 7.26 10.87 -19.62
N VAL A 61 7.76 9.92 -18.82
CA VAL A 61 6.88 8.89 -18.23
C VAL A 61 6.22 9.44 -16.97
N PHE A 62 4.92 9.70 -17.01
CA PHE A 62 4.16 10.14 -15.84
C PHE A 62 3.56 8.92 -15.12
N VAL A 63 4.14 8.59 -13.97
CA VAL A 63 3.68 7.51 -13.09
C VAL A 63 2.92 8.10 -11.91
N THR A 64 1.72 7.60 -11.66
CA THR A 64 0.89 8.01 -10.53
C THR A 64 -0.01 6.86 -10.09
N THR A 65 -0.81 7.09 -9.05
CA THR A 65 -1.87 6.18 -8.62
C THR A 65 -3.22 6.82 -8.87
N GLY A 66 -4.29 6.02 -8.99
CA GLY A 66 -5.66 6.51 -9.14
C GLY A 66 -6.04 7.55 -8.06
N PRO A 67 -5.81 7.26 -6.77
CA PRO A 67 -6.00 8.20 -5.66
C PRO A 67 -5.18 9.49 -5.81
N ARG A 68 -3.88 9.37 -6.11
CA ARG A 68 -2.97 10.52 -6.20
C ARG A 68 -3.36 11.45 -7.36
N LEU A 69 -3.75 10.89 -8.51
CA LEU A 69 -4.20 11.69 -9.66
C LEU A 69 -5.51 12.42 -9.36
N SER A 70 -6.52 11.73 -8.81
CA SER A 70 -7.79 12.34 -8.42
C SER A 70 -7.57 13.52 -7.48
N ARG A 71 -6.72 13.34 -6.48
CA ARG A 71 -6.40 14.36 -5.49
C ARG A 71 -5.63 15.54 -6.07
N ALA A 72 -4.62 15.28 -6.91
CA ALA A 72 -3.87 16.35 -7.59
C ALA A 72 -4.79 17.22 -8.46
N VAL A 73 -5.73 16.60 -9.18
CA VAL A 73 -6.74 17.32 -9.97
C VAL A 73 -7.67 18.13 -9.07
N ASN A 74 -8.19 17.56 -7.99
CA ASN A 74 -9.03 18.28 -7.02
C ASN A 74 -8.32 19.51 -6.45
N ALA A 75 -7.06 19.36 -6.03
CA ALA A 75 -6.27 20.45 -5.47
C ALA A 75 -6.02 21.57 -6.49
N ALA A 76 -5.67 21.21 -7.73
CA ALA A 76 -5.48 22.17 -8.81
C ALA A 76 -6.78 22.92 -9.15
N LEU A 77 -7.93 22.25 -9.14
CA LEU A 77 -9.24 22.88 -9.35
C LEU A 77 -9.62 23.83 -8.21
N ALA A 78 -9.41 23.41 -6.96
CA ALA A 78 -9.66 24.26 -5.79
C ALA A 78 -8.78 25.52 -5.80
N ALA A 79 -7.52 25.39 -6.22
CA ALA A 79 -6.58 26.50 -6.38
C ALA A 79 -6.80 27.32 -7.67
N LYS A 80 -7.80 26.98 -8.50
CA LYS A 80 -8.03 27.57 -9.84
C LYS A 80 -6.79 27.54 -10.76
N ASN A 81 -5.93 26.53 -10.58
CA ASN A 81 -4.69 26.34 -11.33
C ASN A 81 -4.82 25.17 -12.31
N THR A 82 -5.78 25.26 -13.24
CA THR A 82 -5.98 24.22 -14.27
C THR A 82 -4.80 24.10 -15.22
N ALA A 83 -4.04 25.18 -15.43
CA ALA A 83 -2.84 25.19 -16.24
C ALA A 83 -1.79 24.16 -15.79
N SER A 84 -1.73 23.82 -14.49
CA SER A 84 -0.86 22.77 -13.98
C SER A 84 -1.24 21.37 -14.49
N ILE A 85 -2.54 21.09 -14.63
CA ILE A 85 -3.06 19.82 -15.16
C ILE A 85 -2.77 19.74 -16.66
N ASP A 86 -3.03 20.83 -17.39
CA ASP A 86 -2.80 20.90 -18.84
C ASP A 86 -1.32 20.75 -19.17
N LYS A 87 -0.44 21.41 -18.41
CA LYS A 87 1.01 21.28 -18.54
C LYS A 87 1.48 19.85 -18.31
N LEU A 88 1.00 19.22 -17.24
CA LEU A 88 1.31 17.81 -16.94
C LEU A 88 0.89 16.89 -18.09
N ALA A 89 -0.33 17.08 -18.62
CA ALA A 89 -0.80 16.31 -19.76
C ALA A 89 0.04 16.58 -21.03
N ALA A 90 0.48 17.82 -21.26
CA ALA A 90 1.27 18.20 -22.42
C ALA A 90 2.71 17.64 -22.39
N ASP A 91 3.38 17.76 -21.24
CA ASP A 91 4.80 17.40 -21.08
C ASP A 91 5.02 15.89 -21.08
N ALA A 92 4.07 15.13 -20.54
CA ALA A 92 4.13 13.67 -20.49
C ALA A 92 3.99 13.01 -21.88
N LYS A 93 4.74 11.93 -22.06
CA LYS A 93 4.81 11.03 -23.24
C LYS A 93 4.21 9.65 -22.98
N ALA A 94 4.06 9.26 -21.72
CA ALA A 94 3.32 8.08 -21.30
C ALA A 94 2.60 8.33 -19.97
N LEU A 95 1.43 7.71 -19.78
CA LEU A 95 0.61 7.78 -18.57
C LEU A 95 0.49 6.38 -17.95
N LEU A 96 1.07 6.19 -16.78
CA LEU A 96 1.02 4.95 -16.04
C LEU A 96 0.27 5.20 -14.73
N ILE A 97 -0.88 4.56 -14.55
CA ILE A 97 -1.71 4.71 -13.35
C ILE A 97 -1.86 3.38 -12.62
N ASP A 98 -1.30 3.32 -11.43
CA ASP A 98 -1.49 2.19 -10.52
C ASP A 98 -2.84 2.31 -9.77
N ASP A 99 -3.48 1.17 -9.50
CA ASP A 99 -4.74 1.06 -8.77
C ASP A 99 -5.85 2.01 -9.25
N ILE A 100 -6.15 2.00 -10.55
CA ILE A 100 -7.17 2.88 -11.17
C ILE A 100 -8.55 2.72 -10.51
N HIS A 101 -8.87 1.52 -10.02
CA HIS A 101 -10.10 1.21 -9.31
C HIS A 101 -10.30 2.00 -8.00
N LEU A 102 -9.23 2.57 -7.43
CA LEU A 102 -9.30 3.44 -6.26
C LEU A 102 -9.44 4.93 -6.65
N MET A 103 -9.50 5.28 -7.94
CA MET A 103 -9.69 6.66 -8.38
C MET A 103 -11.06 7.18 -7.97
N SER A 104 -11.08 8.27 -7.19
CA SER A 104 -12.32 8.97 -6.85
C SER A 104 -12.69 9.98 -7.94
N VAL A 105 -13.85 9.78 -8.57
CA VAL A 105 -14.38 10.71 -9.59
C VAL A 105 -15.64 11.36 -9.06
N SER A 106 -15.67 12.69 -9.09
CA SER A 106 -16.79 13.54 -8.66
C SER A 106 -17.15 14.54 -9.74
N ASP A 107 -18.32 15.17 -9.65
CA ASP A 107 -18.73 16.19 -10.62
C ASP A 107 -17.73 17.35 -10.73
N LEU A 108 -17.00 17.64 -9.64
CA LEU A 108 -15.95 18.64 -9.62
C LEU A 108 -14.79 18.27 -10.56
N ASN A 109 -14.29 17.04 -10.52
CA ASN A 109 -13.05 16.65 -11.19
C ASN A 109 -13.23 15.85 -12.48
N LYS A 110 -14.43 15.32 -12.72
CA LYS A 110 -14.75 14.42 -13.83
C LYS A 110 -14.30 14.96 -15.19
N ASN A 111 -14.58 16.24 -15.47
CA ASN A 111 -14.21 16.86 -16.74
C ASN A 111 -12.69 17.00 -16.91
N ALA A 112 -11.98 17.41 -15.84
CA ALA A 112 -10.54 17.56 -15.88
C ALA A 112 -9.83 16.20 -16.05
N LEU A 113 -10.27 15.16 -15.32
CA LEU A 113 -9.77 13.80 -15.49
C LEU A 113 -10.02 13.28 -16.90
N ALA A 114 -11.24 13.42 -17.43
CA ALA A 114 -11.56 12.99 -18.79
C ALA A 114 -10.69 13.69 -19.84
N ASN A 115 -10.39 14.99 -19.64
CA ASN A 115 -9.49 15.74 -20.53
C ASN A 115 -8.05 15.23 -20.49
N VAL A 116 -7.54 14.82 -19.33
CA VAL A 116 -6.22 14.17 -19.21
C VAL A 116 -6.20 12.92 -20.08
N PHE A 117 -7.12 11.96 -19.87
CA PHE A 117 -7.16 10.72 -20.66
C PHE A 117 -7.33 10.98 -22.16
N LYS A 118 -8.21 11.92 -22.53
CA LYS A 118 -8.42 12.31 -23.93
C LYS A 118 -7.14 12.85 -24.58
N SER A 119 -6.36 13.66 -23.87
CA SER A 119 -5.08 14.19 -24.38
C SER A 119 -4.11 13.07 -24.76
N PHE A 120 -3.93 12.06 -23.90
CA PHE A 120 -3.06 10.92 -24.21
C PHE A 120 -3.60 10.08 -25.37
N PHE A 121 -4.92 9.86 -25.42
CA PHE A 121 -5.56 9.10 -26.49
C PHE A 121 -5.42 9.79 -27.85
N ASP A 122 -5.78 11.08 -27.94
CA ASP A 122 -5.74 11.86 -29.19
C ASP A 122 -4.31 11.97 -29.74
N ARG A 123 -3.31 12.04 -28.86
CA ARG A 123 -1.88 12.09 -29.21
C ARG A 123 -1.24 10.72 -29.43
N LYS A 124 -2.01 9.64 -29.30
CA LYS A 124 -1.54 8.25 -29.41
C LYS A 124 -0.37 7.94 -28.46
N LEU A 125 -0.38 8.55 -27.27
CA LEU A 125 0.62 8.30 -26.24
C LEU A 125 0.24 7.08 -25.43
N GLN A 126 1.24 6.35 -24.93
CA GLN A 126 1.03 5.12 -24.18
C GLN A 126 0.26 5.38 -22.88
N VAL A 127 -0.79 4.61 -22.64
CA VAL A 127 -1.49 4.53 -21.36
C VAL A 127 -1.34 3.11 -20.80
N VAL A 128 -0.94 2.96 -19.54
CA VAL A 128 -0.91 1.67 -18.83
C VAL A 128 -1.65 1.83 -17.52
N LEU A 129 -2.56 0.89 -17.21
CA LEU A 129 -3.42 0.94 -16.04
C LEU A 129 -3.32 -0.38 -15.29
N THR A 130 -3.34 -0.33 -13.95
CA THR A 130 -3.53 -1.53 -13.13
C THR A 130 -4.83 -1.48 -12.34
N SER A 131 -5.38 -2.65 -12.02
CA SER A 131 -6.62 -2.75 -11.25
C SER A 131 -6.72 -4.05 -10.45
N GLY A 132 -7.42 -4.01 -9.31
CA GLY A 132 -7.88 -5.23 -8.63
C GLY A 132 -9.00 -5.96 -9.38
N TYR A 133 -9.67 -5.27 -10.31
CA TYR A 133 -10.86 -5.75 -11.01
C TYR A 133 -10.71 -5.67 -12.54
N PRO A 134 -11.36 -6.57 -13.31
CA PRO A 134 -11.36 -6.51 -14.78
C PRO A 134 -12.11 -5.27 -15.29
N PRO A 135 -11.87 -4.83 -16.55
CA PRO A 135 -12.53 -3.66 -17.14
C PRO A 135 -14.06 -3.66 -17.02
N ARG A 136 -14.69 -4.82 -17.22
CA ARG A 136 -16.16 -4.98 -17.13
C ARG A 136 -16.72 -4.59 -15.76
N ALA A 137 -15.96 -4.78 -14.69
CA ALA A 137 -16.36 -4.41 -13.34
C ALA A 137 -16.17 -2.90 -13.05
N LEU A 138 -15.55 -2.16 -13.96
CA LEU A 138 -15.25 -0.73 -13.85
C LEU A 138 -16.04 0.13 -14.85
N ALA A 139 -17.17 -0.36 -15.37
CA ALA A 139 -17.95 0.33 -16.40
C ALA A 139 -18.34 1.78 -16.01
N ALA A 140 -18.74 2.00 -14.75
CA ALA A 140 -19.06 3.34 -14.24
C ALA A 140 -17.85 4.30 -14.24
N LEU A 141 -16.65 3.76 -14.03
CA LEU A 141 -15.41 4.53 -14.10
C LEU A 141 -15.03 4.84 -15.55
N GLU A 142 -15.15 3.87 -16.47
CA GLU A 142 -14.94 4.10 -17.92
C GLU A 142 -15.87 5.20 -18.45
N GLU A 143 -17.15 5.17 -18.07
CA GLU A 143 -18.13 6.19 -18.43
C GLU A 143 -17.74 7.56 -17.89
N SER A 144 -17.33 7.62 -16.62
CA SER A 144 -16.96 8.88 -15.98
C SER A 144 -15.71 9.50 -16.58
N LEU A 145 -14.71 8.68 -16.93
CA LEU A 145 -13.47 9.12 -17.56
C LEU A 145 -13.60 9.33 -19.08
N LYS A 146 -14.72 8.92 -19.68
CA LYS A 146 -14.92 8.87 -21.15
C LYS A 146 -13.76 8.15 -21.87
N PHE A 147 -13.22 7.13 -21.22
CA PHE A 147 -12.05 6.39 -21.67
C PHE A 147 -12.29 4.90 -21.47
N SER A 148 -12.25 4.13 -22.56
CA SER A 148 -12.50 2.68 -22.49
C SER A 148 -11.20 1.92 -22.27
N PHE A 149 -11.12 1.23 -21.16
CA PHE A 149 -10.06 0.30 -20.79
C PHE A 149 -10.04 -0.93 -21.70
N SER A 150 -11.22 -1.32 -22.20
CA SER A 150 -11.38 -2.50 -23.07
C SER A 150 -10.94 -2.28 -24.52
N LYS A 151 -10.63 -1.03 -24.94
CA LYS A 151 -10.17 -0.72 -26.31
C LYS A 151 -8.77 -1.24 -26.64
N GLY A 152 -7.93 -1.40 -25.62
CA GLY A 152 -6.56 -1.87 -25.77
C GLY A 152 -6.43 -3.35 -25.44
N TRP A 153 -5.35 -3.72 -24.75
CA TRP A 153 -5.08 -5.10 -24.36
C TRP A 153 -5.21 -5.28 -22.86
N SER A 154 -6.04 -6.24 -22.44
CA SER A 154 -6.27 -6.55 -21.03
C SER A 154 -5.60 -7.88 -20.68
N VAL A 155 -4.79 -7.90 -19.62
CA VAL A 155 -4.09 -9.09 -19.15
C VAL A 155 -4.45 -9.37 -17.70
N ASP A 156 -4.89 -10.61 -17.46
CA ASP A 156 -5.15 -11.16 -16.14
C ASP A 156 -3.87 -11.78 -15.56
N LEU A 157 -3.29 -11.14 -14.55
CA LEU A 157 -2.14 -11.66 -13.81
C LEU A 157 -2.62 -12.71 -12.80
N LYS A 158 -2.04 -13.90 -12.90
CA LYS A 158 -2.37 -15.03 -12.04
C LYS A 158 -1.43 -15.12 -10.84
N VAL A 159 -1.93 -15.75 -9.77
CA VAL A 159 -1.10 -16.11 -8.62
C VAL A 159 -0.09 -17.18 -9.07
N PRO A 160 1.21 -17.01 -8.79
CA PRO A 160 2.22 -18.03 -9.10
C PRO A 160 1.96 -19.34 -8.37
N GLY A 161 2.39 -20.46 -8.96
CA GLY A 161 2.35 -21.75 -8.27
C GLY A 161 3.37 -21.84 -7.11
N PRO A 162 3.29 -22.86 -6.23
CA PRO A 162 4.10 -22.94 -5.02
C PRO A 162 5.62 -22.86 -5.24
N ALA A 163 6.14 -23.50 -6.28
CA ALA A 163 7.57 -23.44 -6.61
C ALA A 163 8.01 -21.98 -6.92
N ALA A 164 7.28 -21.32 -7.82
CA ALA A 164 7.56 -19.93 -8.17
C ALA A 164 7.35 -18.96 -7.00
N GLN A 165 6.42 -19.25 -6.07
CA GLN A 165 6.24 -18.48 -4.85
C GLN A 165 7.48 -18.56 -3.94
N LYS A 166 8.07 -19.74 -3.77
CA LYS A 166 9.32 -19.90 -2.99
C LYS A 166 10.49 -19.15 -3.63
N ASP A 167 10.62 -19.23 -4.95
CA ASP A 167 11.65 -18.47 -5.69
C ASP A 167 11.47 -16.96 -5.50
N LEU A 168 10.22 -16.48 -5.55
CA LEU A 168 9.89 -15.08 -5.29
C LEU A 168 10.21 -14.65 -3.87
N ILE A 169 9.94 -15.49 -2.86
CA ILE A 169 10.30 -15.23 -1.46
C ILE A 169 11.82 -15.11 -1.34
N SER A 170 12.58 -16.07 -1.89
CA SER A 170 14.04 -16.05 -1.87
C SER A 170 14.57 -14.76 -2.50
N ALA A 171 14.16 -14.47 -3.74
CA ALA A 171 14.61 -13.27 -4.44
C ALA A 171 14.22 -11.97 -3.73
N ALA A 172 13.06 -11.94 -3.05
CA ALA A 172 12.65 -10.78 -2.27
C ALA A 172 13.46 -10.64 -0.97
N ALA A 173 13.79 -11.75 -0.32
CA ALA A 173 14.57 -11.79 0.90
C ALA A 173 16.03 -11.36 0.66
N ASP A 174 16.62 -11.81 -0.45
CA ASP A 174 17.94 -11.39 -0.90
C ASP A 174 18.01 -9.87 -1.11
N ARG A 175 16.97 -9.29 -1.73
CA ARG A 175 16.87 -7.82 -1.93
C ARG A 175 16.71 -7.04 -0.62
N SER A 176 16.06 -7.62 0.39
CA SER A 176 15.91 -6.99 1.71
C SER A 176 17.11 -7.23 2.63
N GLY A 177 18.15 -7.96 2.18
CA GLY A 177 19.31 -8.31 3.00
C GLY A 177 19.00 -9.34 4.09
N THR A 178 17.89 -10.06 3.95
CA THR A 178 17.49 -11.16 4.84
C THR A 178 17.71 -12.47 4.12
N GLU A 179 18.95 -12.97 4.13
CA GLU A 179 19.20 -14.33 3.66
C GLU A 179 18.52 -15.33 4.60
N PHE A 180 17.72 -16.22 4.02
CA PHE A 180 16.99 -17.30 4.69
C PHE A 180 17.37 -18.65 4.10
N GLY A 181 17.50 -19.67 4.95
CA GLY A 181 17.70 -21.04 4.52
C GLY A 181 16.46 -21.63 3.84
N ALA A 182 16.62 -22.76 3.14
CA ALA A 182 15.52 -23.43 2.44
C ALA A 182 14.33 -23.79 3.36
N ASP A 183 14.63 -24.18 4.60
CA ASP A 183 13.61 -24.50 5.61
C ASP A 183 12.83 -23.25 6.07
N GLU A 184 13.52 -22.12 6.22
CA GLU A 184 12.91 -20.83 6.58
C GLU A 184 12.04 -20.29 5.44
N ILE A 185 12.49 -20.43 4.19
CA ILE A 185 11.68 -20.12 3.00
C ILE A 185 10.43 -21.00 2.96
N GLY A 186 10.56 -22.30 3.30
CA GLY A 186 9.43 -23.23 3.41
C GLY A 186 8.42 -22.80 4.47
N LEU A 187 8.89 -22.42 5.66
CA LEU A 187 8.06 -21.91 6.75
C LEU A 187 7.34 -20.61 6.35
N LEU A 188 8.07 -19.66 5.74
CA LEU A 188 7.50 -18.39 5.30
C LEU A 188 6.46 -18.59 4.18
N HIS A 189 6.70 -19.53 3.26
CA HIS A 189 5.74 -19.93 2.22
C HIS A 189 4.42 -20.45 2.81
N GLU A 190 4.50 -21.31 3.83
CA GLU A 190 3.33 -21.83 4.55
C GLU A 190 2.54 -20.69 5.21
N LYS A 191 3.23 -19.78 5.90
CA LYS A 191 2.61 -18.65 6.58
C LYS A 191 2.00 -17.63 5.62
N LEU A 192 2.68 -17.29 4.53
CA LEU A 192 2.16 -16.36 3.51
C LEU A 192 0.97 -16.91 2.74
N SER A 193 0.81 -18.23 2.65
CA SER A 193 -0.43 -18.83 2.14
C SER A 193 -1.64 -18.51 3.03
N GLN A 194 -1.43 -18.20 4.31
CA GLN A 194 -2.48 -17.78 5.26
C GLN A 194 -2.62 -16.26 5.32
N TRP A 195 -1.50 -15.53 5.33
CA TRP A 195 -1.49 -14.06 5.46
C TRP A 195 -1.74 -13.31 4.14
N GLY A 196 -1.39 -13.93 3.02
CA GLY A 196 -1.44 -13.34 1.69
C GLY A 196 -0.07 -12.80 1.23
N TYR A 197 0.27 -13.11 -0.02
CA TYR A 197 1.56 -12.72 -0.63
C TYR A 197 1.69 -11.21 -0.86
N GLN A 198 0.59 -10.45 -0.84
CA GLN A 198 0.65 -8.99 -0.93
C GLN A 198 1.44 -8.34 0.23
N GLU A 199 1.52 -9.02 1.38
CA GLU A 199 2.24 -8.51 2.56
C GLU A 199 3.69 -8.98 2.62
N LEU A 200 4.18 -9.76 1.64
CA LEU A 200 5.54 -10.32 1.64
C LEU A 200 6.60 -9.26 1.92
N SER A 201 6.56 -8.12 1.22
CA SER A 201 7.55 -7.05 1.42
C SER A 201 7.51 -6.46 2.83
N GLN A 202 6.31 -6.34 3.41
CA GLN A 202 6.13 -5.83 4.76
C GLN A 202 6.65 -6.84 5.79
N TRP A 203 6.33 -8.12 5.63
CA TRP A 203 6.87 -9.18 6.49
C TRP A 203 8.40 -9.25 6.41
N LEU A 204 8.98 -9.24 5.20
CA LEU A 204 10.43 -9.24 5.02
C LEU A 204 11.09 -8.02 5.66
N HIS A 205 10.49 -6.83 5.55
CA HIS A 205 10.98 -5.63 6.23
C HIS A 205 10.98 -5.80 7.76
N ARG A 206 9.87 -6.28 8.34
CA ARG A 206 9.76 -6.56 9.78
C ARG A 206 10.83 -7.56 10.23
N PHE A 207 11.01 -8.64 9.49
CA PHE A 207 12.07 -9.63 9.76
C PHE A 207 13.46 -9.00 9.66
N ALA A 208 13.76 -8.20 8.65
CA ALA A 208 15.06 -7.55 8.51
C ALA A 208 15.39 -6.63 9.69
N GLN A 209 14.42 -5.82 10.14
CA GLN A 209 14.58 -4.95 11.29
C GLN A 209 14.80 -5.74 12.58
N LEU A 210 13.98 -6.77 12.80
CA LEU A 210 14.08 -7.58 14.00
C LEU A 210 15.37 -8.41 14.02
N LYS A 211 15.83 -8.92 12.88
CA LYS A 211 17.11 -9.63 12.71
C LYS A 211 18.26 -8.72 13.15
N LYS A 212 18.30 -7.51 12.61
CA LYS A 212 19.30 -6.48 12.97
C LYS A 212 19.29 -6.14 14.47
N GLN A 213 18.10 -6.01 15.07
CA GLN A 213 17.98 -5.75 16.52
C GLN A 213 18.51 -6.90 17.37
N ARG A 214 18.19 -8.15 16.99
CA ARG A 214 18.59 -9.35 17.73
C ARG A 214 20.09 -9.63 17.59
N GLU A 215 20.65 -9.42 16.41
CA GLU A 215 22.10 -9.45 16.18
C GLU A 215 22.83 -8.43 17.06
N ALA A 216 22.32 -7.19 17.16
CA ALA A 216 22.87 -6.17 18.06
C ALA A 216 22.75 -6.53 19.55
N ALA A 217 21.76 -7.34 19.92
CA ALA A 217 21.54 -7.84 21.27
C ALA A 217 22.22 -9.20 21.56
N ALA A 218 23.01 -9.72 20.62
CA ALA A 218 23.65 -11.05 20.70
C ALA A 218 22.64 -12.20 20.96
N GLN A 219 21.45 -12.13 20.36
CA GLN A 219 20.40 -13.15 20.45
C GLN A 219 20.27 -13.95 19.13
N PRO A 220 19.76 -15.19 19.17
CA PRO A 220 19.48 -15.98 17.96
C PRO A 220 18.54 -15.25 17.00
N ALA A 221 18.90 -15.17 15.71
CA ALA A 221 18.17 -14.41 14.70
C ALA A 221 17.53 -15.30 13.62
N LEU A 222 17.22 -16.56 13.98
CA LEU A 222 16.52 -17.49 13.10
C LEU A 222 15.03 -17.11 12.98
N LEU A 223 14.43 -17.40 11.83
CA LEU A 223 13.02 -17.11 11.58
C LEU A 223 12.09 -17.76 12.63
N ALA A 224 12.41 -18.99 13.07
CA ALA A 224 11.64 -19.72 14.06
C ALA A 224 11.60 -19.02 15.44
N ASP A 225 12.65 -18.30 15.82
CA ASP A 225 12.73 -17.57 17.09
C ASP A 225 12.06 -16.20 17.00
N MET A 226 12.08 -15.60 15.81
CA MET A 226 11.53 -14.27 15.54
C MET A 226 10.03 -14.28 15.30
N LEU A 227 9.53 -15.30 14.61
CA LEU A 227 8.14 -15.40 14.19
C LEU A 227 7.14 -15.29 15.37
N PRO A 228 7.34 -15.95 16.53
CA PRO A 228 6.43 -15.82 17.67
C PRO A 228 6.38 -14.40 18.28
N LEU A 229 7.38 -13.55 18.03
CA LEU A 229 7.41 -12.19 18.55
C LEU A 229 6.49 -11.25 17.75
N ILE A 230 6.39 -11.50 16.44
CA ILE A 230 5.69 -10.62 15.50
C ILE A 230 4.42 -11.25 14.91
N TYR A 231 4.14 -12.51 15.26
CA TYR A 231 2.94 -13.20 14.87
C TYR A 231 2.38 -14.01 16.03
N GLU A 232 1.14 -13.70 16.37
CA GLU A 232 0.31 -14.48 17.28
C GLU A 232 -1.06 -14.68 16.62
N PRO A 233 -1.53 -15.92 16.44
CA PRO A 233 -2.79 -16.19 15.77
C PRO A 233 -3.97 -15.66 16.60
N VAL A 234 -4.90 -14.98 15.96
CA VAL A 234 -6.18 -14.61 16.58
C VAL A 234 -7.02 -15.88 16.71
N LEU A 235 -7.09 -16.46 17.90
CA LEU A 235 -7.91 -17.63 18.18
C LEU A 235 -9.39 -17.25 18.18
N ALA A 236 -10.21 -17.96 17.40
CA ALA A 236 -11.66 -17.75 17.35
C ALA A 236 -12.26 -17.93 18.76
N GLY A 237 -12.85 -16.87 19.32
CA GLY A 237 -13.45 -16.87 20.66
C GLY A 237 -12.50 -16.56 21.83
N GLY A 238 -11.21 -16.30 21.58
CA GLY A 238 -10.21 -16.08 22.63
C GLY A 238 -9.79 -14.63 22.89
N GLY A 239 -10.14 -13.69 21.99
CA GLY A 239 -9.85 -12.27 22.19
C GLY A 239 -10.94 -11.63 23.05
N SER A 240 -10.64 -11.30 24.31
CA SER A 240 -11.47 -10.36 25.05
C SER A 240 -11.57 -9.06 24.24
N ALA A 241 -12.78 -8.54 24.02
CA ALA A 241 -12.96 -7.25 23.38
C ALA A 241 -12.04 -6.22 24.05
N PRO A 242 -11.29 -5.41 23.29
CA PRO A 242 -10.45 -4.37 23.87
C PRO A 242 -11.33 -3.50 24.77
N GLN A 243 -10.96 -3.36 26.03
CA GLN A 243 -11.68 -2.51 26.99
C GLN A 243 -10.97 -1.17 27.08
N ALA A 244 -11.74 -0.09 27.24
CA ALA A 244 -11.19 1.22 27.54
C ALA A 244 -10.34 1.13 28.81
N GLY A 245 -9.03 1.33 28.66
CA GLY A 245 -8.06 1.26 29.75
C GLY A 245 -8.03 2.55 30.58
N ALA A 246 -7.20 2.53 31.62
CA ALA A 246 -6.86 3.72 32.41
C ALA A 246 -6.41 4.90 31.51
N PRO A 247 -6.59 6.15 31.95
CA PRO A 247 -6.18 7.32 31.18
C PRO A 247 -4.68 7.24 30.85
N PHE A 248 -4.37 7.04 29.57
CA PHE A 248 -3.01 7.05 29.06
C PHE A 248 -2.45 8.47 29.16
N GLN A 249 -1.34 8.64 29.87
CA GLN A 249 -0.56 9.86 29.84
C GLN A 249 0.58 9.69 28.84
N PRO A 250 0.65 10.49 27.77
CA PRO A 250 1.73 10.38 26.80
C PRO A 250 3.08 10.67 27.48
N PRO A 251 4.14 9.92 27.14
CA PRO A 251 5.46 10.17 27.69
C PRO A 251 5.95 11.58 27.36
N PRO A 252 6.82 12.17 28.20
CA PRO A 252 7.36 13.51 27.96
C PRO A 252 8.03 13.57 26.59
N VAL A 253 7.66 14.59 25.80
CA VAL A 253 8.10 14.73 24.41
C VAL A 253 9.59 15.06 24.37
N ALA A 254 10.41 14.10 23.91
CA ALA A 254 11.84 14.31 23.73
C ALA A 254 12.15 15.18 22.50
N VAL A 255 13.33 15.81 22.50
CA VAL A 255 13.85 16.54 21.34
C VAL A 255 14.02 15.56 20.17
N GLY A 256 13.37 15.83 19.03
CA GLY A 256 13.35 14.93 17.87
C GLY A 256 12.18 13.94 17.84
N ALA A 257 11.17 14.09 18.70
CA ALA A 257 9.97 13.25 18.67
C ALA A 257 9.20 13.39 17.35
N VAL A 258 8.80 12.26 16.78
CA VAL A 258 8.02 12.21 15.53
C VAL A 258 6.54 12.45 15.80
N SER A 259 5.85 13.11 14.88
CA SER A 259 4.41 13.36 15.00
C SER A 259 3.60 12.08 14.75
N LEU A 260 2.82 11.68 15.76
CA LEU A 260 1.98 10.48 15.74
C LEU A 260 0.49 10.87 15.74
N ALA A 261 -0.27 10.28 14.82
CA ALA A 261 -1.73 10.25 14.85
C ALA A 261 -2.23 8.92 15.39
N VAL A 262 -3.30 8.95 16.19
CA VAL A 262 -4.05 7.75 16.59
C VAL A 262 -5.46 7.85 16.03
N ILE A 263 -5.83 6.88 15.21
CA ILE A 263 -7.10 6.84 14.48
C ILE A 263 -7.86 5.58 14.86
N VAL A 264 -9.11 5.76 15.33
CA VAL A 264 -9.97 4.66 15.78
C VAL A 264 -11.36 4.72 15.12
N PRO A 265 -12.11 3.60 15.08
CA PRO A 265 -13.52 3.65 14.69
C PRO A 265 -14.33 4.59 15.60
N LYS A 266 -15.27 5.35 15.02
CA LYS A 266 -16.11 6.33 15.74
C LYS A 266 -16.97 5.69 16.83
N ASP A 267 -17.36 4.44 16.66
CA ASP A 267 -18.07 3.63 17.65
C ASP A 267 -17.16 3.18 18.82
N GLN A 268 -15.85 3.39 18.71
CA GLN A 268 -14.82 2.88 19.63
C GLN A 268 -13.87 3.99 20.14
N LEU A 269 -14.35 5.23 20.26
CA LEU A 269 -13.54 6.37 20.71
C LEU A 269 -12.78 6.13 22.03
N GLY A 270 -13.38 5.36 22.95
CA GLY A 270 -12.78 4.99 24.22
C GLY A 270 -11.54 4.09 24.12
N LEU A 271 -11.26 3.51 22.95
CA LEU A 271 -10.09 2.66 22.73
C LEU A 271 -8.85 3.41 22.28
N SER A 272 -8.97 4.70 21.93
CA SER A 272 -7.84 5.51 21.49
C SER A 272 -6.69 5.51 22.50
N THR A 273 -6.99 5.77 23.78
CA THR A 273 -6.02 5.75 24.88
C THR A 273 -5.47 4.36 25.15
N PHE A 274 -6.31 3.33 25.04
CA PHE A 274 -5.89 1.93 25.19
C PHE A 274 -4.86 1.55 24.13
N VAL A 275 -5.15 1.80 22.85
CA VAL A 275 -4.26 1.52 21.73
C VAL A 275 -2.94 2.28 21.86
N ALA A 276 -3.00 3.56 22.23
CA ALA A 276 -1.80 4.35 22.47
C ALA A 276 -0.98 3.82 23.66
N GLY A 277 -1.62 3.47 24.78
CA GLY A 277 -0.96 2.89 25.94
C GLY A 277 -0.23 1.59 25.62
N ARG A 278 -0.94 0.65 24.98
CA ARG A 278 -0.37 -0.65 24.56
C ARG A 278 0.77 -0.48 23.57
N PHE A 279 0.66 0.46 22.63
CA PHE A 279 1.76 0.82 21.72
C PHE A 279 3.03 1.20 22.49
N HIS A 280 2.94 2.13 23.44
CA HIS A 280 4.10 2.55 24.24
C HIS A 280 4.63 1.46 25.18
N GLU A 281 3.75 0.67 25.79
CA GLU A 281 4.15 -0.48 26.63
C GLU A 281 4.94 -1.52 25.83
N VAL A 282 4.44 -1.92 24.66
CA VAL A 282 5.11 -2.90 23.79
C VAL A 282 6.42 -2.34 23.26
N GLY A 283 6.45 -1.05 22.89
CA GLY A 283 7.68 -0.37 22.51
C GLY A 283 8.74 -0.42 23.61
N ALA A 284 8.37 -0.13 24.86
CA ALA A 284 9.27 -0.19 26.00
C ALA A 284 9.80 -1.61 26.26
N LYS A 285 8.93 -2.63 26.24
CA LYS A 285 9.33 -4.05 26.41
C LYS A 285 10.32 -4.51 25.34
N ASN A 286 10.20 -4.02 24.12
CA ASN A 286 11.01 -4.42 22.97
C ASN A 286 12.15 -3.44 22.65
N SER A 287 12.49 -2.53 23.59
CA SER A 287 13.60 -1.57 23.42
C SER A 287 13.47 -0.66 22.18
N MET A 288 12.25 -0.32 21.78
CA MET A 288 11.99 0.63 20.69
C MET A 288 12.33 2.04 21.15
N ARG A 289 13.37 2.65 20.58
CA ARG A 289 13.95 3.94 21.03
C ARG A 289 13.25 5.19 20.48
N GLN A 290 12.28 5.02 19.58
CA GLN A 290 11.62 6.14 18.92
C GLN A 290 10.71 6.90 19.89
N SER A 291 10.89 8.22 19.96
CA SER A 291 10.01 9.09 20.74
C SER A 291 8.90 9.65 19.86
N TYR A 292 7.67 9.72 20.38
CA TYR A 292 6.48 10.16 19.65
C TYR A 292 5.80 11.34 20.33
N ARG A 293 5.40 12.34 19.54
CA ARG A 293 4.53 13.45 19.93
C ARG A 293 3.15 13.20 19.35
N HIS A 294 2.16 12.95 20.21
CA HIS A 294 0.77 12.78 19.78
C HIS A 294 0.21 14.10 19.25
N ALA A 295 0.04 14.18 17.93
CA ALA A 295 -0.37 15.38 17.22
C ALA A 295 -1.84 15.35 16.80
N LEU A 296 -2.43 14.16 16.64
CA LEU A 296 -3.80 14.00 16.17
C LEU A 296 -4.47 12.80 16.86
N TRP A 297 -5.70 13.00 17.32
CA TRP A 297 -6.57 11.96 17.86
C TRP A 297 -7.90 12.06 17.14
N GLU A 298 -8.13 11.18 16.18
CA GLU A 298 -9.30 11.27 15.31
C GLU A 298 -10.01 9.94 15.18
N SER A 299 -11.20 10.00 14.58
CA SER A 299 -11.98 8.81 14.29
C SER A 299 -12.45 8.74 12.85
N TYR A 300 -12.79 7.53 12.42
CA TYR A 300 -13.43 7.30 11.13
C TYR A 300 -14.73 6.53 11.28
N ASP A 301 -15.64 6.75 10.34
CA ASP A 301 -16.92 6.05 10.32
C ASP A 301 -16.75 4.64 9.73
N ALA A 302 -16.76 3.62 10.60
CA ALA A 302 -16.65 2.22 10.18
C ALA A 302 -17.89 1.70 9.42
N GLN A 303 -18.99 2.46 9.41
CA GLN A 303 -20.21 2.13 8.67
C GLN A 303 -20.17 2.67 7.22
N GLN A 304 -19.20 3.51 6.87
CA GLN A 304 -19.05 4.06 5.53
C GLN A 304 -17.93 3.34 4.76
N PRO A 305 -18.27 2.36 3.90
CA PRO A 305 -17.26 1.56 3.19
C PRO A 305 -16.48 2.34 2.14
N PHE A 306 -16.97 3.51 1.72
CA PHE A 306 -16.34 4.37 0.72
C PHE A 306 -15.90 5.69 1.37
N GLY A 307 -14.76 6.23 0.92
CA GLY A 307 -14.29 7.55 1.34
C GLY A 307 -13.51 7.58 2.67
N ALA A 308 -13.77 6.66 3.61
CA ALA A 308 -13.06 6.61 4.90
C ALA A 308 -11.52 6.58 4.76
N PRO A 309 -10.90 5.80 3.85
CA PRO A 309 -9.45 5.86 3.64
C PRO A 309 -8.92 7.23 3.19
N PHE A 310 -9.67 7.93 2.33
CA PHE A 310 -9.31 9.26 1.86
C PHE A 310 -9.42 10.31 2.97
N MET A 311 -10.48 10.22 3.77
CA MET A 311 -10.68 11.09 4.92
C MET A 311 -9.55 10.95 5.93
N ILE A 312 -9.12 9.70 6.23
CA ILE A 312 -7.94 9.44 7.08
C ILE A 312 -6.71 10.15 6.52
N GLY A 313 -6.43 10.00 5.22
CA GLY A 313 -5.30 10.66 4.57
C GLY A 313 -5.35 12.20 4.67
N ASP A 314 -6.52 12.81 4.42
CA ASP A 314 -6.71 14.27 4.49
C ASP A 314 -6.53 14.81 5.93
N LEU A 315 -7.08 14.11 6.93
CA LEU A 315 -6.90 14.48 8.35
C LEU A 315 -5.43 14.45 8.77
N CYS A 316 -4.72 13.36 8.42
CA CYS A 316 -3.30 13.21 8.75
C CYS A 316 -2.45 14.28 8.08
N GLU A 317 -2.70 14.59 6.81
CA GLU A 317 -1.95 15.62 6.11
C GLU A 317 -2.15 17.01 6.70
N ARG A 318 -3.40 17.40 6.97
CA ARG A 318 -3.69 18.70 7.58
C ARG A 318 -3.02 18.87 8.93
N ALA A 319 -2.90 17.78 9.69
CA ALA A 319 -2.22 17.76 10.97
C ALA A 319 -0.68 17.65 10.88
N ALA A 320 -0.12 17.55 9.67
CA ALA A 320 1.31 17.38 9.41
C ALA A 320 1.93 16.22 10.22
N VAL A 321 1.21 15.10 10.30
CA VAL A 321 1.73 13.90 10.97
C VAL A 321 2.63 13.10 10.04
N THR A 322 3.60 12.40 10.63
CA THR A 322 4.55 11.55 9.89
C THR A 322 4.26 10.07 10.12
N HIS A 323 3.67 9.74 11.27
CA HIS A 323 3.33 8.37 11.67
C HIS A 323 1.86 8.30 12.05
N VAL A 324 1.19 7.23 11.63
CA VAL A 324 -0.25 7.04 11.86
C VAL A 324 -0.50 5.63 12.38
N LEU A 325 -1.09 5.54 13.57
CA LEU A 325 -1.54 4.29 14.16
C LEU A 325 -3.06 4.16 13.91
N VAL A 326 -3.45 3.14 13.15
CA VAL A 326 -4.85 2.92 12.77
C VAL A 326 -5.36 1.63 13.40
N LEU A 327 -6.39 1.75 14.25
CA LEU A 327 -7.18 0.61 14.70
C LEU A 327 -8.19 0.25 13.62
N GLY A 328 -8.22 -1.03 13.23
CA GLY A 328 -9.11 -1.52 12.20
C GLY A 328 -10.59 -1.52 12.61
N PRO A 329 -11.50 -1.71 11.63
CA PRO A 329 -12.94 -1.68 11.87
C PRO A 329 -13.36 -2.89 12.72
N SER A 330 -14.39 -2.71 13.56
CA SER A 330 -15.02 -3.83 14.26
C SER A 330 -15.58 -4.84 13.25
N PRO A 331 -15.49 -6.17 13.51
CA PRO A 331 -16.07 -7.20 12.66
C PRO A 331 -17.57 -7.01 12.39
N GLU A 332 -18.30 -6.35 13.30
CA GLU A 332 -19.74 -6.08 13.20
C GLU A 332 -20.08 -4.87 12.32
N SER A 333 -19.08 -4.08 11.92
CA SER A 333 -19.29 -2.89 11.07
C SER A 333 -19.38 -3.24 9.59
N ALA A 334 -19.92 -2.32 8.77
CA ALA A 334 -19.97 -2.48 7.31
C ALA A 334 -18.58 -2.68 6.68
N LEU A 335 -17.52 -2.11 7.27
CA LEU A 335 -16.13 -2.30 6.85
C LEU A 335 -15.48 -3.58 7.40
N GLY A 336 -16.06 -4.23 8.42
CA GLY A 336 -15.50 -5.41 9.08
C GLY A 336 -15.11 -6.54 8.11
N PRO A 337 -16.04 -7.02 7.26
CA PRO A 337 -15.74 -8.07 6.27
C PRO A 337 -14.67 -7.67 5.24
N ARG A 338 -14.40 -6.38 5.08
CA ARG A 338 -13.45 -5.81 4.11
C ARG A 338 -12.25 -5.15 4.81
N ALA A 339 -11.97 -5.52 6.06
CA ALA A 339 -10.93 -4.88 6.86
C ALA A 339 -9.55 -4.90 6.19
N THR A 340 -9.19 -6.00 5.52
CA THR A 340 -7.91 -6.13 4.79
C THR A 340 -7.84 -5.19 3.58
N GLU A 341 -8.92 -5.10 2.79
CA GLU A 341 -8.99 -4.16 1.65
C GLU A 341 -8.91 -2.71 2.13
N PHE A 342 -9.60 -2.40 3.23
CA PHE A 342 -9.55 -1.10 3.87
C PHE A 342 -8.14 -0.77 4.37
N ALA A 343 -7.48 -1.68 5.10
CA ALA A 343 -6.11 -1.50 5.57
C ALA A 343 -5.13 -1.22 4.42
N HIS A 344 -5.25 -1.98 3.33
CA HIS A 344 -4.43 -1.78 2.13
C HIS A 344 -4.68 -0.40 1.50
N ALA A 345 -5.93 0.01 1.36
CA ALA A 345 -6.28 1.31 0.81
C ALA A 345 -5.75 2.47 1.67
N VAL A 346 -5.90 2.40 3.00
CA VAL A 346 -5.38 3.42 3.92
C VAL A 346 -3.86 3.48 3.86
N ARG A 347 -3.19 2.32 3.93
CA ARG A 347 -1.72 2.23 3.84
C ARG A 347 -1.21 2.91 2.58
N HIS A 348 -1.75 2.52 1.43
CA HIS A 348 -1.33 3.06 0.15
C HIS A 348 -1.58 4.57 0.03
N ILE A 349 -2.68 5.09 0.59
CA ILE A 349 -2.92 6.54 0.64
C ILE A 349 -1.89 7.23 1.51
N LEU A 350 -1.62 6.74 2.72
CA LEU A 350 -0.66 7.35 3.65
C LEU A 350 0.78 7.30 3.13
N GLU A 351 1.21 6.17 2.55
CA GLU A 351 2.53 6.04 1.92
C GLU A 351 2.70 7.04 0.77
N ASN A 352 1.66 7.25 -0.04
CA ASN A 352 1.67 8.28 -1.10
C ASN A 352 1.77 9.71 -0.56
N LEU A 353 1.44 9.93 0.72
CA LEU A 353 1.60 11.21 1.42
C LEU A 353 2.91 11.30 2.21
N GLY A 354 3.78 10.28 2.13
CA GLY A 354 5.04 10.21 2.87
C GLY A 354 4.86 9.94 4.36
N MET A 355 3.77 9.27 4.74
CA MET A 355 3.46 8.90 6.12
C MET A 355 3.56 7.39 6.31
N GLU A 356 4.07 6.97 7.47
CA GLU A 356 4.16 5.56 7.83
C GLU A 356 2.92 5.10 8.60
N MET A 357 2.40 3.92 8.25
CA MET A 357 1.18 3.37 8.85
C MET A 357 1.47 2.13 9.69
N GLY A 358 1.05 2.18 10.96
CA GLY A 358 0.95 1.04 11.86
C GLY A 358 -0.50 0.54 11.89
N TRP A 359 -0.72 -0.68 11.43
CA TRP A 359 -2.05 -1.31 11.40
C TRP A 359 -2.28 -2.19 12.62
N ILE A 360 -3.38 -1.96 13.35
CA ILE A 360 -3.81 -2.83 14.44
C ILE A 360 -5.18 -3.42 14.09
N PRO A 361 -5.29 -4.73 13.80
CA PRO A 361 -6.58 -5.39 13.60
C PRO A 361 -7.45 -5.28 14.87
N PHE A 362 -8.75 -4.99 14.73
CA PHE A 362 -9.65 -4.85 15.88
C PHE A 362 -9.67 -6.11 16.77
N SER A 363 -9.80 -7.28 16.15
CA SER A 363 -9.79 -8.58 16.83
C SER A 363 -8.44 -8.93 17.47
N GLY A 364 -7.37 -8.24 17.08
CA GLY A 364 -6.01 -8.39 17.61
C GLY A 364 -5.55 -7.20 18.44
N ALA A 365 -6.45 -6.32 18.90
CA ALA A 365 -6.08 -5.11 19.64
C ALA A 365 -5.46 -5.42 21.01
N THR A 366 -5.62 -6.63 21.54
CA THR A 366 -4.98 -7.08 22.79
C THR A 366 -3.64 -7.80 22.56
N ILE A 367 -3.28 -8.11 21.31
CA ILE A 367 -2.10 -8.90 20.95
C ILE A 367 -0.86 -7.99 20.85
N ASP A 368 0.17 -8.25 21.67
CA ASP A 368 1.42 -7.46 21.70
C ASP A 368 2.11 -7.45 20.32
N ALA A 369 2.07 -8.56 19.59
CA ALA A 369 2.70 -8.70 18.27
C ALA A 369 2.22 -7.65 17.24
N ASN A 370 0.95 -7.23 17.29
CA ASN A 370 0.42 -6.22 16.36
C ASN A 370 1.03 -4.83 16.62
N TYR A 371 1.27 -4.49 17.89
CA TYR A 371 1.92 -3.22 18.25
C TYR A 371 3.42 -3.25 17.94
N LEU A 372 4.08 -4.40 18.13
CA LEU A 372 5.45 -4.58 17.69
C LEU A 372 5.57 -4.44 16.17
N ASN A 373 4.64 -5.03 15.41
CA ASN A 373 4.55 -4.85 13.96
C ASN A 373 4.38 -3.38 13.56
N ALA A 374 3.51 -2.62 14.24
CA ALA A 374 3.37 -1.18 14.00
C ALA A 374 4.68 -0.42 14.24
N HIS A 375 5.42 -0.77 15.29
CA HIS A 375 6.73 -0.20 15.57
C HIS A 375 7.77 -0.53 14.50
N LEU A 376 7.79 -1.75 13.99
CA LEU A 376 8.70 -2.18 12.92
C LEU A 376 8.33 -1.53 11.59
N ASP A 377 7.03 -1.36 11.31
CA ASP A 377 6.52 -0.65 10.13
C ASP A 377 6.91 0.83 10.14
N PHE A 378 7.03 1.46 11.32
CA PHE A 378 7.48 2.84 11.47
C PHE A 378 8.98 3.05 11.26
N ILE A 379 9.79 1.98 11.28
CA ILE A 379 11.20 2.11 10.93
C ILE A 379 11.27 2.20 9.40
N ALA A 380 11.67 3.36 8.90
CA ALA A 380 11.79 3.60 7.46
C ALA A 380 12.53 2.44 6.77
N ALA A 381 11.88 1.82 5.78
CA ALA A 381 12.54 0.89 4.89
C ALA A 381 13.67 1.62 4.13
N PRO A 382 14.81 0.98 3.86
CA PRO A 382 15.78 1.55 2.92
C PRO A 382 15.02 1.90 1.63
N ALA A 383 15.29 3.09 1.07
CA ALA A 383 14.64 3.57 -0.14
C ALA A 383 14.63 2.44 -1.16
N ARG A 384 13.44 2.06 -1.65
CA ARG A 384 13.28 1.05 -2.70
C ARG A 384 14.17 1.48 -3.86
N THR A 385 15.35 0.88 -4.00
CA THR A 385 16.16 1.03 -5.20
C THR A 385 15.32 0.44 -6.32
N ALA A 386 14.95 1.33 -7.24
CA ALA A 386 13.99 1.12 -8.33
C ALA A 386 14.36 -0.06 -9.23
#